data_AF-A0A7S3XBY9-F1
#
_entry.id   AF-A0A7S3XBY9-F1
#
_cell.length_a   1.000
_cell.length_b   1.000
_cell.length_c   1.000
_cell.angle_alpha   90.00
_cell.angle_beta   90.00
_cell.angle_gamma   90.00
#
_symmetry.space_group_name_H-M   'P 1'
#
loop_
_entity.id
_entity.type
_entity.pdbx_description
1 polymer ?
#
loop_
_entity_poly.entity_id
_entity_poly.type
_entity_poly.pdbx_seq_one_letter_code
_entity_poly.pdbx_strand_id
1 'polypeptide(L)'
;GYLVSASTDGTFFVLGVAEVEPDKSAPGIDLMPSRTGDLVADVSATAYSLEEAKQKEESDARAAAADRAKMTVRERIADLRKRFDGLRAKNEAASDADRLPKDQFAVDPGLRERIQRETEDRLTEARRELAWDSEAGAVALHKLESKYIEPLEVEDIVLYGFANRKSARSIRTSKLTPWQCEAIDAVHELINAELTSRGAGDGAARAAAGSDGANEGDNGAEQGTTATEGGDAGEASQDGALNDVKISKAEQRAMRRAARAKAWASFMARKPAEGFSDPADIAAIEVAKATLGFFSLKTDPDYVVPEALRVNAQKKRRQLVLLDESVHALKMAYNERFLALRNLKRRMIDAMSAEHERLSTIEAELGIEPRSAPPPSTLAPEEEPELRSRVTEADLA
;
A
#
# COMPACT_ATOMS: atom_id res chain seq x y z
N GLY A 1 -27.94 27.71 35.47
CA GLY A 1 -27.49 26.81 34.39
C GLY A 1 -26.04 27.13 34.01
N TYR A 2 -25.34 26.30 33.25
CA TYR A 2 -24.00 26.64 32.71
C TYR A 2 -24.10 26.80 31.19
N LEU A 3 -23.52 27.88 30.64
CA LEU A 3 -23.36 28.10 29.21
C LEU A 3 -21.93 27.72 28.83
N VAL A 4 -21.77 26.88 27.81
CA VAL A 4 -20.45 26.50 27.27
C VAL A 4 -20.31 27.02 25.86
N SER A 5 -19.24 27.77 25.58
CA SER A 5 -18.87 28.22 24.24
C SER A 5 -17.43 27.84 23.90
N ALA A 6 -17.17 27.61 22.61
CA ALA A 6 -15.85 27.25 22.10
C ALA A 6 -15.38 28.30 21.08
N SER A 7 -14.15 28.78 21.23
CA SER A 7 -13.50 29.69 20.28
C SER A 7 -12.79 28.89 19.17
N THR A 8 -12.53 29.54 18.04
CA THR A 8 -11.79 29.00 16.89
C THR A 8 -10.37 28.54 17.23
N ASP A 9 -9.82 29.03 18.35
CA ASP A 9 -8.49 28.68 18.83
C ASP A 9 -8.49 27.46 19.77
N GLY A 10 -9.63 26.76 19.89
CA GLY A 10 -9.80 25.55 20.69
C GLY A 10 -9.94 25.78 22.20
N THR A 11 -10.14 27.03 22.63
CA THR A 11 -10.42 27.40 24.02
C THR A 11 -11.92 27.26 24.34
N PHE A 12 -12.22 26.58 25.44
CA PHE A 12 -13.59 26.38 25.94
C PHE A 12 -13.86 27.29 27.14
N PHE A 13 -14.93 28.06 27.07
CA PHE A 13 -15.41 28.89 28.17
C PHE A 13 -16.65 28.26 28.79
N VAL A 14 -16.63 28.08 30.11
CA VAL A 14 -17.78 27.62 30.89
C VAL A 14 -18.22 28.76 31.79
N LEU A 15 -19.36 29.37 31.48
CA LEU A 15 -19.94 30.47 32.25
C LEU A 15 -21.09 29.94 33.11
N GLY A 16 -21.01 30.17 34.42
CA GLY A 16 -22.10 29.90 35.35
C GLY A 16 -23.19 30.96 35.24
N VAL A 17 -24.35 30.58 34.71
CA VAL A 17 -25.56 31.40 34.71
C VAL A 17 -26.29 31.17 36.03
N ALA A 18 -26.13 32.11 36.96
CA ALA A 18 -26.97 32.19 38.15
C ALA A 18 -28.24 32.98 37.79
N GLU A 19 -29.42 32.36 37.93
CA GLU A 19 -30.69 33.10 38.00
C GLU A 19 -30.73 33.76 39.38
N VAL A 20 -30.63 35.09 39.41
CA VAL A 20 -30.85 35.86 40.62
C VAL A 20 -32.36 36.01 40.78
N GLU A 21 -32.98 35.22 41.64
CA GLU A 21 -34.33 35.52 42.11
C GLU A 21 -34.28 36.78 43.01
N PRO A 22 -35.19 37.75 42.84
CA PRO A 22 -35.22 38.92 43.70
C PRO A 22 -35.74 38.55 45.09
N ASP A 23 -34.89 38.70 46.10
CA ASP A 23 -35.23 38.57 47.52
C ASP A 23 -36.47 39.40 47.89
N LYS A 24 -37.52 38.72 48.35
CA LYS A 24 -38.68 39.34 49.00
C LYS A 24 -38.42 39.45 50.50
N SER A 25 -38.03 40.63 51.00
CA SER A 25 -38.32 41.09 52.38
C SER A 25 -37.57 42.38 52.75
N ALA A 26 -38.26 43.53 52.76
CA ALA A 26 -38.07 44.60 53.76
C ALA A 26 -39.30 45.56 53.75
N PRO A 27 -39.66 46.15 54.90
CA PRO A 27 -41.00 46.66 55.18
C PRO A 27 -41.28 48.07 54.65
N GLY A 28 -42.57 48.36 54.48
CA GLY A 28 -43.10 49.51 53.77
C GLY A 28 -42.83 50.88 54.38
N ILE A 29 -42.83 51.87 53.48
CA ILE A 29 -43.09 53.28 53.78
C ILE A 29 -44.07 53.77 52.72
N ASP A 30 -45.23 54.22 53.20
CA ASP A 30 -46.36 54.72 52.43
C ASP A 30 -46.14 56.21 52.11
N LEU A 31 -46.11 56.58 50.83
CA LEU A 31 -46.10 57.98 50.37
C LEU A 31 -46.99 58.11 49.11
N MET A 32 -48.23 58.53 49.37
CA MET A 32 -49.23 59.29 48.59
C MET A 32 -49.15 59.39 47.04
N PRO A 33 -50.33 59.42 46.36
CA PRO A 33 -50.45 59.16 44.94
C PRO A 33 -50.14 60.41 44.10
N SER A 34 -49.31 60.25 43.06
CA SER A 34 -49.04 61.29 42.08
C SER A 34 -49.07 60.73 40.66
N ARG A 35 -50.17 61.06 39.97
CA ARG A 35 -50.36 61.18 38.51
C ARG A 35 -50.05 59.94 37.68
N THR A 36 -51.13 59.39 37.13
CA THR A 36 -51.18 58.49 35.98
C THR A 36 -50.31 59.01 34.82
N GLY A 37 -49.07 58.53 34.76
CA GLY A 37 -48.37 58.28 33.51
C GLY A 37 -48.29 56.78 33.39
N ASP A 38 -48.74 56.22 32.26
CA ASP A 38 -48.60 54.79 31.99
C ASP A 38 -47.16 54.36 32.29
N LEU A 39 -47.00 53.42 33.22
CA LEU A 39 -45.72 52.78 33.51
C LEU A 39 -45.36 51.96 32.27
N VAL A 40 -44.54 52.55 31.39
CA VAL A 40 -43.89 51.84 30.30
C VAL A 40 -43.05 50.74 30.93
N ALA A 41 -43.28 49.48 30.53
CA ALA A 41 -42.50 48.34 31.00
C ALA A 41 -41.01 48.57 30.71
N ASP A 42 -40.16 48.35 31.71
CA ASP A 42 -38.71 48.42 31.57
C ASP A 42 -38.24 47.50 30.43
N VAL A 43 -37.35 48.05 29.60
CA VAL A 43 -36.86 47.47 28.33
C VAL A 43 -36.24 46.09 28.57
N SER A 44 -36.67 45.07 27.81
CA SER A 44 -36.12 43.71 27.89
C SER A 44 -34.62 43.69 27.60
N ALA A 45 -33.83 42.86 28.30
CA ALA A 45 -32.36 42.78 28.17
C ALA A 45 -31.82 42.43 26.75
N THR A 46 -32.70 42.03 25.83
CA THR A 46 -32.41 41.75 24.41
C THR A 46 -32.88 42.82 23.45
N ALA A 47 -33.51 43.89 23.93
CA ALA A 47 -33.92 45.02 23.10
C ALA A 47 -32.79 46.04 23.06
N TYR A 48 -32.45 46.49 21.85
CA TYR A 48 -31.49 47.59 21.65
C TYR A 48 -31.92 48.80 22.47
N SER A 49 -30.95 49.49 23.06
CA SER A 49 -31.23 50.80 23.67
C SER A 49 -31.81 51.75 22.62
N LEU A 50 -32.63 52.72 23.03
CA LEU A 50 -33.30 53.65 22.11
C LEU A 50 -32.28 54.38 21.19
N GLU A 51 -31.07 54.64 21.71
CA GLU A 51 -29.97 55.25 20.96
C GLU A 51 -29.28 54.28 19.99
N GLU A 52 -29.03 53.03 20.38
CA GLU A 52 -28.49 51.99 19.48
C GLU A 52 -29.48 51.64 18.37
N ALA A 53 -30.78 51.56 18.68
CA ALA A 53 -31.83 51.35 17.69
C ALA A 53 -31.85 52.48 16.66
N LYS A 54 -31.71 53.74 17.11
CA LYS A 54 -31.65 54.91 16.24
C LYS A 54 -30.38 54.94 15.38
N GLN A 55 -29.22 54.58 15.94
CA GLN A 55 -27.96 54.51 15.18
C GLN A 55 -27.99 53.39 14.13
N LYS A 56 -28.56 52.23 14.47
CA LYS A 56 -28.73 51.11 13.55
C LYS A 56 -29.72 51.42 12.44
N GLU A 57 -30.84 52.05 12.76
CA GLU A 57 -31.82 52.51 11.76
C GLU A 57 -31.18 53.53 10.79
N GLU A 58 -30.36 54.45 11.28
CA GLU A 58 -29.64 55.40 10.43
C GLU A 58 -28.59 54.70 9.55
N SER A 59 -27.86 53.72 10.09
CA SER A 59 -26.89 52.93 9.31
C SER A 59 -27.57 52.08 8.25
N ASP A 60 -28.69 51.45 8.58
CA ASP A 60 -29.47 50.60 7.69
C ASP A 60 -30.14 51.46 6.60
N ALA A 61 -30.63 52.65 6.94
CA ALA A 61 -31.16 53.61 5.98
C ALA A 61 -30.07 54.11 5.01
N ARG A 62 -28.86 54.37 5.53
CA ARG A 62 -27.70 54.76 4.71
C ARG A 62 -27.25 53.61 3.80
N ALA A 63 -27.22 52.37 4.29
CA ALA A 63 -26.92 51.18 3.52
C ALA A 63 -27.98 50.94 2.43
N ALA A 64 -29.26 51.03 2.77
CA ALA A 64 -30.37 50.89 1.83
C ALA A 64 -30.35 51.97 0.73
N ALA A 65 -30.02 53.21 1.07
CA ALA A 65 -29.84 54.28 0.09
C ALA A 65 -28.67 54.00 -0.85
N ALA A 66 -27.53 53.53 -0.32
CA ALA A 66 -26.39 53.12 -1.12
C ALA A 66 -26.71 51.94 -2.04
N ASP A 67 -27.47 50.95 -1.55
CA ASP A 67 -27.85 49.78 -2.34
C ASP A 67 -28.85 50.14 -3.45
N ARG A 68 -29.80 51.05 -3.19
CA ARG A 68 -30.66 51.61 -4.26
C ARG A 68 -29.83 52.28 -5.35
N ALA A 69 -28.83 53.07 -4.99
CA ALA A 69 -27.93 53.70 -5.97
C ALA A 69 -27.07 52.66 -6.72
N LYS A 70 -26.60 51.60 -6.05
CA LYS A 70 -25.91 50.49 -6.73
C LYS A 70 -26.83 49.78 -7.71
N MET A 71 -28.11 49.58 -7.35
CA MET A 71 -29.09 48.92 -8.23
C MET A 71 -29.34 49.72 -9.50
N THR A 72 -29.51 51.05 -9.42
CA THR A 72 -29.69 51.88 -10.63
C THR A 72 -28.45 51.86 -11.53
N VAL A 73 -27.24 51.83 -10.96
CA VAL A 73 -26.00 51.67 -11.73
C VAL A 73 -25.91 50.29 -12.37
N ARG A 74 -26.28 49.22 -11.65
CA ARG A 74 -26.30 47.84 -12.18
C ARG A 74 -27.29 47.68 -13.34
N GLU A 75 -28.47 48.26 -13.23
CA GLU A 75 -29.46 48.29 -14.32
C GLU A 75 -28.88 48.97 -15.56
N ARG A 76 -28.24 50.13 -15.39
CA ARG A 76 -27.58 50.84 -16.50
C ARG A 76 -26.46 50.03 -17.14
N ILE A 77 -25.67 49.29 -16.34
CA ILE A 77 -24.64 48.38 -16.86
C ILE A 77 -25.27 47.21 -17.63
N ALA A 78 -26.37 46.64 -17.13
CA ALA A 78 -27.09 45.56 -17.80
C ALA A 78 -27.64 46.01 -19.16
N ASP A 79 -28.20 47.21 -19.24
CA ASP A 79 -28.63 47.82 -20.50
C ASP A 79 -27.48 48.01 -21.48
N LEU A 80 -26.32 48.47 -21.01
CA LEU A 80 -25.12 48.63 -21.83
C LEU A 80 -24.60 47.29 -22.36
N ARG A 81 -24.59 46.24 -21.53
CA ARG A 81 -24.23 44.88 -21.94
C ARG A 81 -25.16 44.36 -23.02
N LYS A 82 -26.47 44.48 -22.83
CA LYS A 82 -27.48 44.08 -23.82
C LYS A 82 -27.28 44.79 -25.16
N ARG A 83 -26.96 46.09 -25.15
CA ARG A 83 -26.65 46.84 -26.36
C ARG A 83 -25.35 46.36 -27.02
N PHE A 84 -24.32 46.07 -26.23
CA PHE A 84 -23.05 45.55 -26.72
C PHE A 84 -23.20 44.15 -27.35
N ASP A 85 -23.94 43.25 -26.72
CA ASP A 85 -24.24 41.92 -27.27
C ASP A 85 -25.02 42.04 -28.59
N GLY A 86 -25.94 42.99 -28.68
CA GLY A 86 -26.65 43.30 -29.93
C GLY A 86 -25.72 43.82 -31.04
N LEU A 87 -24.70 44.62 -30.71
CA LEU A 87 -23.68 45.07 -31.67
C LEU A 87 -22.78 43.91 -32.10
N ARG A 88 -22.42 43.03 -31.18
CA ARG A 88 -21.61 41.85 -31.46
C ARG A 88 -22.34 40.87 -32.37
N ALA A 89 -23.62 40.61 -32.13
CA ALA A 89 -24.46 39.76 -32.98
C ALA A 89 -24.59 40.33 -34.40
N LYS A 90 -24.72 41.66 -34.55
CA LYS A 90 -24.73 42.33 -35.87
C LYS A 90 -23.39 42.19 -36.60
N ASN A 91 -22.28 42.28 -35.88
CA ASN A 91 -20.94 42.09 -36.45
C ASN A 91 -20.66 40.63 -36.83
N GLU A 92 -21.17 39.67 -36.06
CA GLU A 92 -21.07 38.24 -36.38
C GLU A 92 -21.93 37.87 -37.61
N ALA A 93 -23.10 38.52 -37.78
CA ALA A 93 -23.98 38.36 -38.94
C ALA A 93 -23.52 39.09 -40.22
N ALA A 94 -22.52 39.97 -40.12
CA ALA A 94 -21.92 40.63 -41.28
C ALA A 94 -21.06 39.65 -42.10
N SER A 95 -20.78 40.01 -43.36
CA SER A 95 -19.91 39.22 -44.23
C SER A 95 -18.49 39.12 -43.66
N ASP A 96 -17.73 38.08 -43.99
CA ASP A 96 -16.37 37.90 -43.47
C ASP A 96 -15.43 39.07 -43.83
N ALA A 97 -15.74 39.84 -44.89
CA ALA A 97 -15.00 41.05 -45.27
C ALA A 97 -15.34 42.29 -44.41
N ASP A 98 -16.55 42.34 -43.85
CA ASP A 98 -17.06 43.47 -43.05
C ASP A 98 -17.01 43.19 -41.53
N ARG A 99 -16.62 41.97 -41.14
CA ARG A 99 -16.54 41.55 -39.73
C ARG A 99 -15.35 42.21 -39.05
N LEU A 100 -15.64 43.05 -38.07
CA LEU A 100 -14.63 43.70 -37.24
C LEU A 100 -13.99 42.68 -36.29
N PRO A 101 -12.65 42.68 -36.12
CA PRO A 101 -11.99 41.86 -35.11
C PRO A 101 -12.34 42.34 -33.69
N LYS A 102 -12.30 41.43 -32.72
CA LYS A 102 -12.68 41.70 -31.32
C LYS A 102 -11.90 42.85 -30.68
N ASP A 103 -10.65 43.04 -31.11
CA ASP A 103 -9.78 44.10 -30.57
C ASP A 103 -10.24 45.51 -31.00
N GLN A 104 -10.95 45.65 -32.13
CA GLN A 104 -11.51 46.93 -32.55
C GLN A 104 -12.75 47.35 -31.74
N PHE A 105 -13.32 46.45 -30.94
CA PHE A 105 -14.37 46.80 -29.96
C PHE A 105 -13.80 47.37 -28.65
N ALA A 106 -12.48 47.35 -28.46
CA ALA A 106 -11.84 47.98 -27.31
C ALA A 106 -11.84 49.50 -27.47
N VAL A 107 -12.71 50.18 -26.73
CA VAL A 107 -12.85 51.65 -26.75
C VAL A 107 -11.58 52.34 -26.24
N ASP A 108 -10.88 51.72 -25.28
CA ASP A 108 -9.60 52.21 -24.73
C ASP A 108 -8.66 51.02 -24.46
N PRO A 109 -7.60 50.84 -25.25
CA PRO A 109 -6.56 49.83 -25.01
C PRO A 109 -5.86 50.00 -23.66
N GLY A 110 -5.65 51.25 -23.21
CA GLY A 110 -4.98 51.55 -21.95
C GLY A 110 -5.80 51.24 -20.71
N LEU A 111 -7.14 51.27 -20.81
CA LEU A 111 -8.03 50.87 -19.72
C LEU A 111 -7.90 49.37 -19.41
N ARG A 112 -7.77 48.53 -20.44
CA ARG A 112 -7.58 47.08 -20.27
C ARG A 112 -6.27 46.76 -19.55
N GLU A 113 -5.18 47.43 -19.95
CA GLU A 113 -3.88 47.29 -19.27
C GLU A 113 -3.95 47.75 -17.81
N ARG A 114 -4.64 48.87 -17.52
CA ARG A 114 -4.83 49.36 -16.15
C ARG A 114 -5.62 48.39 -15.29
N ILE A 115 -6.74 47.88 -15.79
CA ILE A 115 -7.55 46.87 -15.09
C ILE A 115 -6.71 45.62 -14.85
N GLN A 116 -5.94 45.18 -15.84
CA GLN A 116 -5.09 44.01 -15.70
C GLN A 116 -4.02 44.22 -14.62
N ARG A 117 -3.32 45.35 -14.62
CA ARG A 117 -2.36 45.71 -13.56
C ARG A 117 -3.02 45.74 -12.19
N GLU A 118 -4.19 46.38 -12.07
CA GLU A 118 -4.93 46.41 -10.80
C GLU A 118 -5.37 45.01 -10.34
N THR A 119 -5.78 44.13 -11.27
CA THR A 119 -6.10 42.73 -10.92
C THR A 119 -4.87 41.94 -10.51
N GLU A 120 -3.73 42.16 -11.17
CA GLU A 120 -2.45 41.53 -10.83
C GLU A 120 -1.98 42.01 -9.46
N ASP A 121 -2.04 43.31 -9.18
CA ASP A 121 -1.70 43.90 -7.88
C ASP A 121 -2.60 43.30 -6.78
N ARG A 122 -3.91 43.28 -6.97
CA ARG A 122 -4.86 42.65 -6.03
C ARG A 122 -4.59 41.15 -5.84
N LEU A 123 -4.21 40.43 -6.89
CA LEU A 123 -3.81 39.02 -6.79
C LEU A 123 -2.51 38.86 -6.01
N THR A 124 -1.54 39.77 -6.17
CA THR A 124 -0.30 39.74 -5.38
C THR A 124 -0.56 40.05 -3.91
N GLU A 125 -1.46 40.98 -3.60
CA GLU A 125 -1.89 41.28 -2.23
C GLU A 125 -2.59 40.07 -1.61
N ALA A 126 -3.58 39.48 -2.29
CA ALA A 126 -4.27 38.28 -1.82
C ALA A 126 -3.31 37.10 -1.61
N ARG A 127 -2.33 36.91 -2.51
CA ARG A 127 -1.28 35.89 -2.33
C ARG A 127 -0.40 36.18 -1.12
N ARG A 128 -0.08 37.45 -0.83
CA ARG A 128 0.71 37.83 0.35
C ARG A 128 -0.07 37.57 1.64
N GLU A 129 -1.36 37.87 1.65
CA GLU A 129 -2.25 37.59 2.78
C GLU A 129 -2.34 36.09 3.05
N LEU A 130 -2.53 35.28 2.01
CA LEU A 130 -2.63 33.82 2.11
C LEU A 130 -1.28 33.09 2.20
N ALA A 131 -0.16 33.80 1.97
CA ALA A 131 1.17 33.17 1.93
C ALA A 131 1.48 32.46 3.23
N TRP A 132 1.23 33.11 4.37
CA TRP A 132 1.50 32.53 5.68
C TRP A 132 0.70 31.24 5.90
N ASP A 133 -0.61 31.25 5.64
CA ASP A 133 -1.47 30.09 5.86
C ASP A 133 -1.10 28.94 4.92
N SER A 134 -0.75 29.25 3.67
CA SER A 134 -0.31 28.26 2.70
C SER A 134 1.01 27.59 3.10
N GLU A 135 2.00 28.37 3.56
CA GLU A 135 3.29 27.85 4.02
C GLU A 135 3.16 27.10 5.35
N ALA A 136 2.35 27.62 6.27
CA ALA A 136 2.06 26.93 7.53
C ALA A 136 1.40 25.57 7.27
N GLY A 137 0.43 25.52 6.35
CA GLY A 137 -0.21 24.28 5.89
C GLY A 137 0.77 23.32 5.22
N ALA A 138 1.62 23.82 4.31
CA ALA A 138 2.63 23.02 3.62
C ALA A 138 3.66 22.42 4.58
N VAL A 139 4.16 23.22 5.53
CA VAL A 139 5.10 22.76 6.56
C VAL A 139 4.44 21.76 7.51
N ALA A 140 3.17 21.98 7.90
CA ALA A 140 2.43 21.04 8.74
C ALA A 140 2.22 19.70 8.02
N LEU A 141 1.82 19.73 6.75
CA LEU A 141 1.68 18.54 5.92
C LEU A 141 3.01 17.80 5.81
N HIS A 142 4.10 18.49 5.47
CA HIS A 142 5.43 17.88 5.39
C HIS A 142 5.88 17.21 6.70
N LYS A 143 5.60 17.84 7.86
CA LYS A 143 5.88 17.24 9.18
C LYS A 143 5.07 15.97 9.43
N LEU A 144 3.83 15.91 8.95
CA LEU A 144 2.99 14.71 9.08
C LEU A 144 3.49 13.60 8.13
N GLU A 145 3.82 13.95 6.89
CA GLU A 145 4.32 12.99 5.90
C GLU A 145 5.66 12.38 6.32
N SER A 146 6.63 13.21 6.69
CA SER A 146 7.95 12.76 7.16
C SER A 146 7.88 11.88 8.41
N LYS A 147 6.91 12.11 9.30
CA LYS A 147 6.75 11.31 10.53
C LYS A 147 6.00 10.01 10.31
N TYR A 148 4.93 10.01 9.50
CA TYR A 148 3.98 8.89 9.44
C TYR A 148 4.02 8.08 8.15
N ILE A 149 4.45 8.68 7.04
CA ILE A 149 4.45 8.04 5.71
C ILE A 149 5.87 7.66 5.31
N GLU A 150 6.80 8.61 5.34
CA GLU A 150 8.16 8.42 4.84
C GLU A 150 8.94 7.24 5.47
N PRO A 151 8.78 6.93 6.78
CA PRO A 151 9.42 5.77 7.39
C PRO A 151 8.80 4.42 6.95
N LEU A 152 7.65 4.44 6.29
CA LEU A 152 6.98 3.24 5.80
C LEU A 152 7.51 2.88 4.42
N GLU A 153 7.68 1.58 4.22
CA GLU A 153 7.95 0.99 2.91
C GLU A 153 6.65 0.56 2.23
N VAL A 154 5.73 -0.02 3.01
CA VAL A 154 4.39 -0.38 2.56
C VAL A 154 3.38 0.12 3.61
N GLU A 155 2.41 0.91 3.15
CA GLU A 155 1.28 1.41 3.95
C GLU A 155 0.24 0.31 4.24
N ASP A 156 -0.70 0.61 5.13
CA ASP A 156 -1.88 -0.23 5.34
C ASP A 156 -2.89 0.01 4.21
N ILE A 157 -3.05 -0.96 3.33
CA ILE A 157 -3.92 -0.91 2.15
C ILE A 157 -4.97 -1.99 2.33
N VAL A 158 -6.24 -1.63 2.15
CA VAL A 158 -7.36 -2.56 2.21
C VAL A 158 -7.80 -2.89 0.79
N LEU A 159 -8.04 -4.16 0.49
CA LEU A 159 -8.57 -4.62 -0.79
C LEU A 159 -9.87 -5.38 -0.55
N TYR A 160 -10.96 -4.90 -1.13
CA TYR A 160 -12.28 -5.50 -1.08
C TYR A 160 -12.51 -6.45 -2.26
N GLY A 161 -13.21 -7.56 -2.00
CA GLY A 161 -13.71 -8.44 -3.07
C GLY A 161 -14.85 -7.79 -3.86
N PHE A 162 -15.02 -8.18 -5.13
CA PHE A 162 -16.07 -7.64 -6.01
C PHE A 162 -17.50 -7.91 -5.51
N ALA A 163 -17.84 -9.18 -5.31
CA ALA A 163 -19.17 -9.60 -4.84
C ALA A 163 -19.14 -10.12 -3.39
N ASN A 164 -17.94 -10.48 -2.92
CA ASN A 164 -17.77 -11.04 -1.58
C ASN A 164 -17.54 -9.90 -0.59
N ARG A 165 -18.26 -9.91 0.54
CA ARG A 165 -18.04 -8.99 1.68
C ARG A 165 -16.74 -9.28 2.45
N LYS A 166 -15.71 -9.74 1.75
CA LYS A 166 -14.40 -10.07 2.29
C LYS A 166 -13.43 -8.96 1.91
N SER A 167 -12.56 -8.61 2.84
CA SER A 167 -11.43 -7.74 2.60
C SER A 167 -10.13 -8.46 2.96
N ALA A 168 -9.09 -8.18 2.19
CA ALA A 168 -7.72 -8.50 2.52
C ALA A 168 -6.99 -7.19 2.86
N ARG A 169 -5.96 -7.28 3.68
CA ARG A 169 -5.18 -6.11 4.11
C ARG A 169 -3.69 -6.37 3.88
N SER A 170 -2.95 -5.35 3.46
CA SER A 170 -1.49 -5.41 3.44
C SER A 170 -0.91 -5.42 4.86
N ILE A 171 0.34 -5.82 5.00
CA ILE A 171 1.05 -5.71 6.27
C ILE A 171 1.85 -4.42 6.26
N ARG A 172 1.45 -3.46 7.09
CA ARG A 172 2.22 -2.22 7.30
C ARG A 172 3.66 -2.57 7.68
N THR A 173 4.61 -2.15 6.84
CA THR A 173 6.03 -2.48 6.99
C THR A 173 6.85 -1.20 6.92
N SER A 174 7.65 -0.97 7.96
CA SER A 174 8.62 0.13 8.00
C SER A 174 9.87 -0.23 7.21
N LYS A 175 10.52 0.78 6.64
CA LYS A 175 11.86 0.64 6.07
C LYS A 175 12.83 0.13 7.14
N LEU A 176 13.76 -0.72 6.74
CA LEU A 176 14.87 -1.11 7.59
C LEU A 176 15.69 0.14 7.94
N THR A 177 15.97 0.33 9.22
CA THR A 177 16.78 1.47 9.66
C THR A 177 18.22 1.30 9.20
N PRO A 178 19.00 2.38 9.03
CA PRO A 178 20.37 2.29 8.50
C PRO A 178 21.26 1.32 9.30
N TRP A 179 21.17 1.37 10.64
CA TRP A 179 21.95 0.47 11.50
C TRP A 179 21.52 -1.00 11.39
N GLN A 180 20.23 -1.27 11.07
CA GLN A 180 19.76 -2.64 10.82
C GLN A 180 20.36 -3.17 9.52
N CYS A 181 20.36 -2.37 8.45
CA CYS A 181 20.99 -2.75 7.18
C CYS A 181 22.47 -3.08 7.38
N GLU A 182 23.23 -2.18 8.02
CA GLU A 182 24.65 -2.42 8.33
C GLU A 182 24.86 -3.68 9.18
N ALA A 183 23.98 -3.94 10.15
CA ALA A 183 24.06 -5.15 10.97
C ALA A 183 23.78 -6.41 10.16
N ILE A 184 22.81 -6.39 9.25
CA ILE A 184 22.47 -7.51 8.37
C ILE A 184 23.66 -7.82 7.45
N ASP A 185 24.22 -6.79 6.82
CA ASP A 185 25.37 -6.92 5.91
C ASP A 185 26.58 -7.50 6.64
N ALA A 186 26.92 -6.97 7.82
CA ALA A 186 28.02 -7.47 8.63
C ALA A 186 27.82 -8.94 9.05
N VAL A 187 26.58 -9.36 9.34
CA VAL A 187 26.27 -10.75 9.68
C VAL A 187 26.41 -11.65 8.45
N HIS A 188 25.97 -11.21 7.27
CA HIS A 188 26.14 -11.95 6.03
C HIS A 188 27.60 -12.11 5.62
N GLU A 189 28.41 -11.07 5.76
CA GLU A 189 29.85 -11.15 5.51
C GLU A 189 30.53 -12.19 6.40
N LEU A 190 30.17 -12.22 7.69
CA LEU A 190 30.69 -13.21 8.64
C LEU A 190 30.26 -14.64 8.27
N ILE A 191 29.02 -14.84 7.87
CA ILE A 191 28.51 -16.16 7.44
C ILE A 191 29.21 -16.60 6.16
N ASN A 192 29.35 -15.71 5.18
CA ASN A 192 30.02 -15.99 3.92
C ASN A 192 31.50 -16.35 4.15
N ALA A 193 32.20 -15.61 5.02
CA ALA A 193 33.58 -15.92 5.40
C ALA A 193 33.71 -17.29 6.10
N GLU A 194 32.76 -17.64 6.97
CA GLU A 194 32.71 -18.97 7.60
C GLU A 194 32.47 -20.08 6.57
N LEU A 195 31.54 -19.88 5.63
CA LEU A 195 31.27 -20.84 4.56
C LEU A 195 32.48 -21.02 3.64
N THR A 196 33.18 -19.94 3.26
CA THR A 196 34.38 -20.03 2.43
C THR A 196 35.54 -20.71 3.15
N SER A 197 35.72 -20.48 4.44
CA SER A 197 36.78 -21.14 5.22
C SER A 197 36.50 -22.63 5.44
N ARG A 198 35.23 -23.02 5.64
CA ARG A 198 34.82 -24.43 5.73
C ARG A 198 34.89 -25.13 4.37
N GLY A 199 34.49 -24.45 3.29
CA GLY A 199 34.59 -24.96 1.92
C GLY A 199 36.04 -25.13 1.43
N ALA A 200 36.97 -24.26 1.85
CA ALA A 200 38.39 -24.41 1.56
C ALA A 200 39.04 -25.61 2.31
N GLY A 201 38.54 -25.94 3.51
CA GLY A 201 38.99 -27.12 4.26
C GLY A 201 38.52 -28.45 3.66
N ASP A 202 37.29 -28.49 3.13
CA ASP A 202 36.72 -29.70 2.52
C ASP A 202 37.16 -29.89 1.05
N GLY A 203 37.52 -28.80 0.37
CA GLY A 203 38.10 -28.82 -0.98
C GLY A 203 39.52 -29.40 -1.04
N ALA A 204 40.31 -29.29 0.04
CA ALA A 204 41.65 -29.87 0.11
C ALA A 204 41.64 -31.41 0.29
N ALA A 205 40.60 -31.97 0.90
CA ALA A 205 40.43 -33.42 1.04
C ALA A 205 39.94 -34.08 -0.26
N ARG A 206 39.18 -33.36 -1.10
CA ARG A 206 38.75 -33.84 -2.43
C ARG A 206 39.75 -33.56 -3.56
N ALA A 207 40.64 -32.57 -3.41
CA ALA A 207 41.69 -32.29 -4.41
C ALA A 207 42.83 -33.33 -4.42
N ALA A 208 42.90 -34.24 -3.45
CA ALA A 208 43.79 -35.41 -3.49
C ALA A 208 43.17 -36.63 -4.21
N ALA A 209 41.90 -36.53 -4.62
CA ALA A 209 41.19 -37.57 -5.37
C ALA A 209 40.60 -36.96 -6.65
N GLY A 210 41.48 -36.55 -7.56
CA GLY A 210 41.12 -36.10 -8.90
C GLY A 210 42.01 -36.71 -9.98
N SER A 211 41.47 -37.70 -10.71
CA SER A 211 41.63 -38.02 -12.14
C SER A 211 40.83 -39.34 -12.35
N ASP A 212 39.77 -39.47 -13.13
CA ASP A 212 39.31 -38.84 -14.37
C ASP A 212 37.77 -38.68 -14.32
N GLY A 213 37.19 -37.56 -14.76
CA GLY A 213 36.83 -37.29 -16.16
C GLY A 213 35.32 -37.52 -16.33
N ALA A 214 34.46 -36.49 -16.24
CA ALA A 214 34.08 -35.52 -17.28
C ALA A 214 32.70 -35.87 -17.91
N ASN A 215 31.83 -34.85 -17.93
CA ASN A 215 30.57 -34.69 -18.69
C ASN A 215 29.37 -35.59 -18.29
N GLU A 216 28.12 -35.13 -18.25
CA GLU A 216 27.47 -33.88 -18.69
C GLU A 216 26.07 -33.80 -18.00
N GLY A 217 25.43 -32.61 -18.01
CA GLY A 217 24.02 -32.43 -17.60
C GLY A 217 23.04 -33.30 -18.42
N ASP A 218 21.75 -33.39 -18.15
CA ASP A 218 20.82 -32.47 -17.51
C ASP A 218 19.45 -33.20 -17.39
N ASN A 219 18.69 -32.85 -16.36
CA ASN A 219 17.23 -32.94 -16.16
C ASN A 219 16.38 -34.14 -16.63
N GLY A 220 15.53 -34.62 -15.71
CA GLY A 220 14.28 -35.29 -16.05
C GLY A 220 13.67 -36.10 -14.92
N ALA A 221 12.64 -35.56 -14.29
CA ALA A 221 11.97 -36.06 -13.09
C ALA A 221 11.13 -37.34 -13.28
N GLU A 222 10.71 -37.87 -12.12
CA GLU A 222 9.40 -38.48 -11.82
C GLU A 222 9.36 -39.96 -11.35
N GLN A 223 8.98 -40.04 -10.07
CA GLN A 223 8.09 -40.98 -9.37
C GLN A 223 7.43 -42.13 -10.14
N GLY A 224 7.19 -43.23 -9.40
CA GLY A 224 6.02 -44.08 -9.61
C GLY A 224 6.36 -45.57 -9.73
N THR A 225 6.30 -46.33 -8.64
CA THR A 225 5.17 -47.25 -8.33
C THR A 225 5.20 -48.59 -9.07
N THR A 226 5.37 -49.64 -8.25
CA THR A 226 4.59 -50.88 -8.22
C THR A 226 4.39 -51.70 -9.50
N ALA A 227 4.97 -52.90 -9.44
CA ALA A 227 4.33 -54.20 -9.66
C ALA A 227 3.74 -54.55 -11.04
N THR A 228 3.91 -55.83 -11.34
CA THR A 228 3.06 -56.69 -12.19
C THR A 228 3.49 -56.77 -13.66
N GLU A 229 4.36 -57.75 -13.94
CA GLU A 229 4.50 -58.30 -15.29
C GLU A 229 3.60 -59.53 -15.43
N GLY A 230 2.61 -59.41 -16.30
CA GLY A 230 1.83 -60.49 -16.86
C GLY A 230 1.49 -60.16 -18.30
N GLY A 231 1.93 -61.02 -19.23
CA GLY A 231 1.20 -61.39 -20.44
C GLY A 231 1.30 -60.53 -21.70
N ASP A 232 2.03 -61.07 -22.69
CA ASP A 232 1.51 -61.50 -24.01
C ASP A 232 1.97 -60.79 -25.31
N ALA A 233 2.13 -61.66 -26.33
CA ALA A 233 2.13 -61.53 -27.79
C ALA A 233 3.14 -60.56 -28.46
N GLY A 234 4.04 -61.03 -29.33
CA GLY A 234 3.77 -61.50 -30.70
C GLY A 234 4.26 -60.40 -31.66
N GLU A 235 5.01 -60.57 -32.75
CA GLU A 235 5.17 -61.63 -33.76
C GLU A 235 6.59 -61.48 -34.39
N ALA A 236 7.25 -62.59 -34.72
CA ALA A 236 7.55 -63.10 -36.08
C ALA A 236 8.40 -62.15 -36.97
N SER A 237 9.41 -62.54 -37.74
CA SER A 237 9.96 -63.81 -38.26
C SER A 237 11.25 -63.38 -38.99
N GLN A 238 12.33 -64.16 -39.14
CA GLN A 238 12.41 -65.20 -40.16
C GLN A 238 13.77 -65.92 -40.09
N ASP A 239 13.70 -67.25 -40.16
CA ASP A 239 14.59 -68.30 -40.70
C ASP A 239 16.11 -68.30 -40.50
N GLY A 240 16.58 -69.48 -40.10
CA GLY A 240 17.95 -69.92 -40.33
C GLY A 240 18.27 -71.17 -39.53
N ALA A 241 18.18 -72.32 -40.17
CA ALA A 241 18.61 -73.63 -39.67
C ALA A 241 19.92 -73.57 -38.87
N LEU A 242 20.06 -74.42 -37.85
CA LEU A 242 21.22 -75.29 -37.58
C LEU A 242 21.12 -75.93 -36.17
N ASN A 243 21.00 -77.26 -36.19
CA ASN A 243 21.49 -78.22 -35.19
C ASN A 243 20.77 -78.33 -33.83
N ASP A 244 19.81 -79.25 -33.77
CA ASP A 244 19.46 -80.01 -32.56
C ASP A 244 20.66 -80.88 -32.15
N VAL A 245 21.68 -80.25 -31.55
CA VAL A 245 22.66 -81.00 -30.78
C VAL A 245 21.94 -81.43 -29.52
N LYS A 246 21.67 -82.73 -29.38
CA LYS A 246 21.30 -83.34 -28.10
C LYS A 246 22.46 -83.16 -27.14
N ILE A 247 22.59 -81.96 -26.59
CA ILE A 247 23.58 -81.60 -25.59
C ILE A 247 23.34 -82.56 -24.43
N SER A 248 24.32 -83.42 -24.18
CA SER A 248 24.19 -84.47 -23.17
C SER A 248 23.78 -83.84 -21.83
N LYS A 249 22.99 -84.56 -21.01
CA LYS A 249 22.66 -84.10 -19.64
C LYS A 249 23.93 -83.76 -18.85
N ALA A 250 25.08 -84.30 -19.23
CA ALA A 250 26.41 -83.96 -18.70
C ALA A 250 26.90 -82.56 -19.16
N GLU A 251 26.75 -82.22 -20.43
CA GLU A 251 27.14 -80.92 -20.99
C GLU A 251 26.24 -79.78 -20.51
N GLN A 252 24.93 -80.00 -20.37
CA GLN A 252 24.04 -78.99 -19.75
C GLN A 252 24.43 -78.72 -18.28
N ARG A 253 24.83 -79.77 -17.55
CA ARG A 253 25.38 -79.64 -16.19
C ARG A 253 26.73 -78.92 -16.19
N ALA A 254 27.57 -79.12 -17.21
CA ALA A 254 28.84 -78.43 -17.37
C ALA A 254 28.63 -76.94 -17.66
N MET A 255 27.71 -76.59 -18.57
CA MET A 255 27.36 -75.20 -18.88
C MET A 255 26.77 -74.49 -17.67
N ARG A 256 25.87 -75.12 -16.90
CA ARG A 256 25.37 -74.55 -15.63
C ARG A 256 26.44 -74.41 -14.56
N ARG A 257 27.43 -75.31 -14.51
CA ARG A 257 28.60 -75.16 -13.63
C ARG A 257 29.49 -74.00 -14.08
N ALA A 258 29.72 -73.84 -15.38
CA ALA A 258 30.49 -72.73 -15.93
C ALA A 258 29.77 -71.39 -15.72
N ALA A 259 28.46 -71.31 -15.93
CA ALA A 259 27.65 -70.12 -15.66
C ALA A 259 27.68 -69.74 -14.17
N ARG A 260 27.53 -70.72 -13.28
CA ARG A 260 27.68 -70.50 -11.83
C ARG A 260 29.10 -70.08 -11.45
N ALA A 261 30.12 -70.66 -12.06
CA ALA A 261 31.51 -70.28 -11.83
C ALA A 261 31.78 -68.84 -12.29
N LYS A 262 31.22 -68.42 -13.42
CA LYS A 262 31.31 -67.04 -13.93
C LYS A 262 30.58 -66.04 -13.02
N ALA A 263 29.36 -66.37 -12.60
CA ALA A 263 28.60 -65.56 -11.65
C ALA A 263 29.32 -65.44 -10.31
N TRP A 264 29.90 -66.55 -9.83
CA TRP A 264 30.71 -66.58 -8.61
C TRP A 264 31.98 -65.74 -8.72
N ALA A 265 32.68 -65.80 -9.86
CA ALA A 265 33.85 -64.96 -10.12
C ALA A 265 33.47 -63.47 -10.14
N SER A 266 32.37 -63.09 -10.80
CA SER A 266 31.88 -61.71 -10.81
C SER A 266 31.43 -61.22 -9.43
N PHE A 267 30.90 -62.11 -8.59
CA PHE A 267 30.51 -61.80 -7.22
C PHE A 267 31.73 -61.60 -6.31
N MET A 268 32.71 -62.50 -6.40
CA MET A 268 33.95 -62.40 -5.62
C MET A 268 34.83 -61.22 -6.04
N ALA A 269 34.78 -60.80 -7.31
CA ALA A 269 35.45 -59.58 -7.77
C ALA A 269 34.88 -58.29 -7.14
N ARG A 270 33.63 -58.31 -6.64
CA ARG A 270 33.02 -57.19 -5.92
C ARG A 270 33.33 -57.18 -4.43
N LYS A 271 34.09 -58.16 -3.92
CA LYS A 271 34.47 -58.20 -2.52
C LYS A 271 35.35 -56.98 -2.22
N PRO A 272 34.97 -56.12 -1.25
CA PRO A 272 35.83 -55.03 -0.81
C PRO A 272 37.19 -55.57 -0.33
N ALA A 273 38.25 -54.78 -0.50
CA ALA A 273 39.58 -55.14 -0.02
C ALA A 273 39.54 -55.46 1.48
N GLU A 274 40.40 -56.38 1.94
CA GLU A 274 40.40 -56.91 3.31
C GLU A 274 40.68 -55.84 4.40
N GLY A 275 41.12 -54.65 4.01
CA GLY A 275 41.29 -53.47 4.88
C GLY A 275 40.39 -52.27 4.55
N PHE A 276 39.37 -52.43 3.69
CA PHE A 276 38.44 -51.35 3.39
C PHE A 276 37.37 -51.26 4.49
N SER A 277 37.49 -50.25 5.34
CA SER A 277 36.47 -49.85 6.30
C SER A 277 35.71 -48.66 5.74
N ASP A 278 34.39 -48.68 5.82
CA ASP A 278 33.55 -47.55 5.40
C ASP A 278 33.92 -46.31 6.26
N PRO A 279 34.20 -45.14 5.65
CA PRO A 279 34.45 -43.91 6.40
C PRO A 279 33.32 -43.55 7.37
N ALA A 280 32.07 -43.90 7.07
CA ALA A 280 30.94 -43.69 7.96
C ALA A 280 31.03 -44.56 9.23
N ASP A 281 31.47 -45.82 9.08
CA ASP A 281 31.64 -46.74 10.21
C ASP A 281 32.82 -46.33 11.10
N ILE A 282 33.93 -45.87 10.49
CA ILE A 282 35.07 -45.33 11.25
C ILE A 282 34.63 -44.11 12.07
N ALA A 283 33.93 -43.17 11.46
CA ALA A 283 33.43 -41.97 12.15
C ALA A 283 32.44 -42.34 13.27
N ALA A 284 31.55 -43.31 13.03
CA ALA A 284 30.62 -43.79 14.05
C ALA A 284 31.35 -44.47 15.23
N ILE A 285 32.40 -45.25 14.94
CA ILE A 285 33.25 -45.87 15.97
C ILE A 285 34.00 -44.82 16.77
N GLU A 286 34.51 -43.75 16.13
CA GLU A 286 35.19 -42.66 16.81
C GLU A 286 34.25 -41.87 17.72
N VAL A 287 33.05 -41.52 17.24
CA VAL A 287 32.01 -40.87 18.03
C VAL A 287 31.57 -41.78 19.19
N ALA A 288 31.36 -43.07 18.93
CA ALA A 288 31.01 -44.03 19.96
C ALA A 288 32.13 -44.13 21.00
N LYS A 289 33.41 -44.27 20.60
CA LYS A 289 34.54 -44.28 21.55
C LYS A 289 34.63 -43.01 22.40
N ALA A 290 34.30 -41.85 21.83
CA ALA A 290 34.30 -40.58 22.56
C ALA A 290 33.09 -40.41 23.51
N THR A 291 31.96 -41.07 23.22
CA THR A 291 30.68 -40.80 23.91
C THR A 291 30.20 -41.98 24.77
N LEU A 292 30.74 -43.19 24.55
CA LEU A 292 30.31 -44.40 25.23
C LEU A 292 30.66 -44.34 26.72
N GLY A 293 29.64 -44.26 27.56
CA GLY A 293 29.77 -44.29 29.02
C GLY A 293 29.94 -42.91 29.69
N PHE A 294 30.01 -41.82 28.93
CA PHE A 294 30.12 -40.47 29.47
C PHE A 294 28.76 -39.73 29.38
N PHE A 295 27.83 -40.09 30.27
CA PHE A 295 26.56 -39.37 30.44
C PHE A 295 26.72 -38.33 31.54
N SER A 296 27.49 -37.28 31.28
CA SER A 296 27.60 -36.16 32.21
C SER A 296 26.22 -35.48 32.31
N LEU A 297 25.69 -35.43 33.53
CA LEU A 297 24.45 -34.73 33.84
C LEU A 297 24.71 -33.23 33.62
N LYS A 298 23.70 -32.49 33.16
CA LYS A 298 23.82 -31.02 32.99
C LYS A 298 24.15 -30.27 34.29
N THR A 299 23.96 -30.94 35.43
CA THR A 299 24.24 -30.43 36.78
C THR A 299 25.61 -30.85 37.31
N ASP A 300 26.35 -31.72 36.62
CA ASP A 300 27.68 -32.15 37.07
C ASP A 300 28.67 -30.99 36.95
N PRO A 301 29.57 -30.80 37.93
CA PRO A 301 30.52 -29.70 37.95
C PRO A 301 31.53 -29.76 36.79
N ASP A 302 31.78 -30.95 36.24
CA ASP A 302 32.70 -31.19 35.12
C ASP A 302 32.00 -31.18 33.75
N TYR A 303 30.69 -30.89 33.69
CA TYR A 303 29.94 -30.82 32.43
C TYR A 303 30.29 -29.56 31.63
N VAL A 304 30.93 -29.77 30.47
CA VAL A 304 31.24 -28.70 29.53
C VAL A 304 30.26 -28.73 28.36
N VAL A 305 29.49 -27.66 28.18
CA VAL A 305 28.54 -27.53 27.06
C VAL A 305 29.30 -27.66 25.72
N PRO A 306 28.89 -28.56 24.81
CA PRO A 306 29.48 -28.66 23.48
C PRO A 306 29.45 -27.33 22.73
N GLU A 307 30.50 -27.01 21.97
CA GLU A 307 30.69 -25.69 21.36
C GLU A 307 29.52 -25.25 20.45
N ALA A 308 28.90 -26.21 19.76
CA ALA A 308 27.70 -25.99 18.94
C ALA A 308 26.47 -25.55 19.77
N LEU A 309 26.36 -26.03 21.01
CA LEU A 309 25.27 -25.74 21.95
C LEU A 309 25.58 -24.56 22.88
N ARG A 310 26.82 -24.07 22.90
CA ARG A 310 27.19 -22.87 23.66
C ARG A 310 26.47 -21.66 23.10
N VAL A 311 25.55 -21.13 23.89
CA VAL A 311 24.79 -19.92 23.58
C VAL A 311 25.61 -18.71 24.03
N ASN A 312 26.31 -18.08 23.09
CA ASN A 312 27.02 -16.83 23.34
C ASN A 312 26.13 -15.64 22.98
N ALA A 313 26.30 -14.52 23.68
CA ALA A 313 25.58 -13.27 23.39
C ALA A 313 25.73 -12.84 21.92
N GLN A 314 26.93 -12.99 21.35
CA GLN A 314 27.20 -12.70 19.94
C GLN A 314 26.41 -13.61 19.00
N LYS A 315 26.36 -14.93 19.26
CA LYS A 315 25.57 -15.88 18.45
C LYS A 315 24.09 -15.53 18.48
N LYS A 316 23.56 -15.16 19.64
CA LYS A 316 22.16 -14.73 19.78
C LYS A 316 21.88 -13.40 19.09
N ARG A 317 22.80 -12.45 19.13
CA ARG A 317 22.69 -11.19 18.39
C ARG A 317 22.64 -11.43 16.87
N ARG A 318 23.51 -12.30 16.33
CA ARG A 318 23.45 -12.69 14.90
C ARG A 318 22.10 -13.32 14.55
N GLN A 319 21.61 -14.24 15.38
CA GLN A 319 20.30 -14.87 15.18
C GLN A 319 19.16 -13.85 15.19
N LEU A 320 19.20 -12.84 16.06
CA LEU A 320 18.18 -11.78 16.10
C LEU A 320 18.20 -10.93 14.84
N VAL A 321 19.38 -10.57 14.32
CA VAL A 321 19.51 -9.79 13.08
C VAL A 321 18.95 -10.56 11.88
N LEU A 322 19.31 -11.83 11.73
CA LEU A 322 18.78 -12.68 10.65
C LEU A 322 17.27 -12.89 10.78
N LEU A 323 16.76 -13.00 12.02
CA LEU A 323 15.33 -13.13 12.25
C LEU A 323 14.60 -11.85 11.82
N ASP A 324 15.13 -10.68 12.18
CA ASP A 324 14.57 -9.39 11.81
C ASP A 324 14.49 -9.23 10.28
N GLU A 325 15.57 -9.57 9.58
CA GLU A 325 15.60 -9.64 8.12
C GLU A 325 14.55 -10.61 7.57
N SER A 326 14.49 -11.84 8.09
CA SER A 326 13.53 -12.85 7.61
C SER A 326 12.07 -12.42 7.80
N VAL A 327 11.77 -11.73 8.90
CA VAL A 327 10.44 -11.19 9.19
C VAL A 327 10.11 -10.06 8.22
N HIS A 328 11.06 -9.16 7.95
CA HIS A 328 10.88 -8.10 6.95
C HIS A 328 10.67 -8.70 5.56
N ALA A 329 11.50 -9.64 5.12
CA ALA A 329 11.39 -10.33 3.84
C ALA A 329 10.04 -11.05 3.67
N LEU A 330 9.56 -11.75 4.69
CA LEU A 330 8.25 -12.43 4.66
C LEU A 330 7.09 -11.43 4.52
N LYS A 331 7.14 -10.30 5.23
CA LYS A 331 6.14 -9.24 5.11
C LYS A 331 6.15 -8.62 3.71
N MET A 332 7.33 -8.34 3.17
CA MET A 332 7.48 -7.78 1.83
C MET A 332 7.00 -8.76 0.75
N ALA A 333 7.32 -10.04 0.85
CA ALA A 333 6.85 -11.06 -0.09
C ALA A 333 5.31 -11.21 -0.06
N TYR A 334 4.69 -11.12 1.11
CA TYR A 334 3.22 -11.08 1.22
C TYR A 334 2.65 -9.81 0.56
N ASN A 335 3.24 -8.65 0.87
CA ASN A 335 2.80 -7.36 0.35
C ASN A 335 2.93 -7.27 -1.17
N GLU A 336 4.00 -7.81 -1.76
CA GLU A 336 4.19 -7.87 -3.20
C GLU A 336 3.06 -8.67 -3.87
N ARG A 337 2.72 -9.84 -3.32
CA ARG A 337 1.58 -10.65 -3.79
C ARG A 337 0.25 -9.91 -3.63
N PHE A 338 0.06 -9.19 -2.53
CA PHE A 338 -1.13 -8.38 -2.29
C PHE A 338 -1.27 -7.23 -3.31
N LEU A 339 -0.18 -6.51 -3.60
CA LEU A 339 -0.16 -5.44 -4.60
C LEU A 339 -0.39 -5.99 -6.01
N ALA A 340 0.15 -7.16 -6.33
CA ALA A 340 -0.15 -7.85 -7.58
C ALA A 340 -1.65 -8.18 -7.73
N LEU A 341 -2.31 -8.60 -6.65
CA LEU A 341 -3.77 -8.80 -6.63
C LEU A 341 -4.54 -7.49 -6.82
N ARG A 342 -4.12 -6.40 -6.19
CA ARG A 342 -4.70 -5.06 -6.42
C ARG A 342 -4.57 -4.65 -7.89
N ASN A 343 -3.39 -4.82 -8.49
CA ASN A 343 -3.16 -4.50 -9.89
C ASN A 343 -3.98 -5.39 -10.84
N LEU A 344 -4.20 -6.66 -10.48
CA LEU A 344 -5.11 -7.53 -11.21
C LEU A 344 -6.55 -7.03 -11.11
N LYS A 345 -7.01 -6.64 -9.92
CA LYS A 345 -8.35 -6.06 -9.71
C LYS A 345 -8.54 -4.79 -10.55
N ARG A 346 -7.56 -3.88 -10.54
CA ARG A 346 -7.59 -2.66 -11.35
C ARG A 346 -7.76 -2.97 -12.84
N ARG A 347 -6.94 -3.88 -13.38
CA ARG A 347 -7.07 -4.33 -14.78
C ARG A 347 -8.44 -4.94 -15.10
N MET A 348 -9.02 -5.69 -14.17
CA MET A 348 -10.37 -6.25 -14.34
C MET A 348 -11.43 -5.15 -14.38
N ILE A 349 -11.32 -4.14 -13.51
CA ILE A 349 -12.21 -2.98 -13.51
C ILE A 349 -12.10 -2.21 -14.82
N ASP A 350 -10.88 -1.95 -15.30
CA ASP A 350 -10.63 -1.27 -16.57
C ASP A 350 -11.18 -2.05 -17.77
N ALA A 351 -11.08 -3.38 -17.74
CA ALA A 351 -11.68 -4.23 -18.76
C ALA A 351 -13.22 -4.19 -18.70
N MET A 352 -13.80 -4.25 -17.50
CA MET A 352 -15.25 -4.18 -17.31
C MET A 352 -15.83 -2.81 -17.73
N SER A 353 -15.11 -1.71 -17.47
CA SER A 353 -15.54 -0.39 -17.91
C SER A 353 -15.47 -0.26 -19.43
N ALA A 354 -14.39 -0.71 -20.07
CA ALA A 354 -14.27 -0.72 -21.52
C ALA A 354 -15.34 -1.59 -22.21
N GLU A 355 -15.65 -2.76 -21.64
CA GLU A 355 -16.74 -3.61 -22.10
C GLU A 355 -18.10 -2.92 -21.93
N HIS A 356 -18.34 -2.25 -20.80
CA HIS A 356 -19.57 -1.51 -20.56
C HIS A 356 -19.76 -0.34 -21.53
N GLU A 357 -18.70 0.43 -21.81
CA GLU A 357 -18.71 1.51 -22.81
C GLU A 357 -18.99 0.96 -24.22
N ARG A 358 -18.38 -0.17 -24.58
CA ARG A 358 -18.62 -0.84 -25.85
C ARG A 358 -20.05 -1.35 -25.97
N LEU A 359 -20.59 -1.94 -24.91
CA LEU A 359 -21.99 -2.39 -24.87
C LEU A 359 -22.95 -1.21 -25.02
N SER A 360 -22.72 -0.11 -24.31
CA SER A 360 -23.49 1.12 -24.42
C SER A 360 -23.50 1.67 -25.85
N THR A 361 -22.35 1.64 -26.54
CA THR A 361 -22.23 2.04 -27.95
C THR A 361 -23.09 1.14 -28.86
N ILE A 362 -23.01 -0.18 -28.66
CA ILE A 362 -23.79 -1.16 -29.45
C ILE A 362 -25.29 -1.02 -29.18
N GLU A 363 -25.70 -0.79 -27.93
CA GLU A 363 -27.10 -0.56 -27.54
C GLU A 363 -27.65 0.70 -28.21
N ALA A 364 -26.86 1.78 -28.25
CA ALA A 364 -27.21 3.01 -28.95
C ALA A 364 -27.35 2.80 -30.47
N GLU A 365 -26.46 2.02 -31.10
CA GLU A 365 -26.54 1.68 -32.53
C GLU A 365 -27.77 0.82 -32.88
N LEU A 366 -28.13 -0.11 -32.00
CA LEU A 366 -29.29 -1.00 -32.19
C LEU A 366 -30.62 -0.38 -31.79
N GLY A 367 -30.62 0.79 -31.14
CA GLY A 367 -31.83 1.45 -30.63
C GLY A 367 -32.53 0.65 -29.53
N ILE A 368 -31.75 -0.15 -28.77
CA ILE A 368 -32.25 -0.93 -27.65
C ILE A 368 -32.10 -0.08 -26.39
N GLU A 369 -33.14 -0.04 -25.55
CA GLU A 369 -33.05 0.61 -24.24
C GLU A 369 -31.90 0.00 -23.42
N PRO A 370 -31.06 0.83 -22.78
CA PRO A 370 -29.85 0.36 -22.12
C PRO A 370 -30.19 -0.71 -21.10
N ARG A 371 -29.54 -1.87 -21.21
CA ARG A 371 -29.78 -2.95 -20.27
C ARG A 371 -29.35 -2.47 -18.88
N SER A 372 -30.19 -2.68 -17.87
CA SER A 372 -29.85 -2.39 -16.46
C SER A 372 -28.77 -3.38 -15.98
N ALA A 373 -27.54 -3.19 -16.44
CA ALA A 373 -26.36 -3.79 -15.86
C ALA A 373 -25.93 -2.93 -14.67
N PRO A 374 -25.49 -3.53 -13.55
CA PRO A 374 -24.89 -2.77 -12.47
C PRO A 374 -23.68 -2.00 -13.03
N PRO A 375 -23.47 -0.74 -12.59
CA PRO A 375 -22.32 0.02 -13.03
C PRO A 375 -21.02 -0.72 -12.69
N PRO A 376 -19.97 -0.59 -13.53
CA PRO A 376 -18.69 -1.21 -13.24
C PRO A 376 -18.19 -0.78 -11.86
N SER A 377 -17.68 -1.73 -11.09
CA SER A 377 -17.17 -1.46 -9.74
C SER A 377 -15.96 -0.55 -9.80
N THR A 378 -15.96 0.54 -9.03
CA THR A 378 -14.80 1.40 -8.84
C THR A 378 -13.94 0.92 -7.67
N LEU A 379 -12.64 1.25 -7.69
CA LEU A 379 -11.77 1.06 -6.53
C LEU A 379 -12.18 2.05 -5.44
N ALA A 380 -12.22 1.59 -4.19
CA ALA A 380 -12.51 2.47 -3.06
C ALA A 380 -11.26 3.30 -2.71
N PRO A 381 -11.40 4.49 -2.10
CA PRO A 381 -10.26 5.33 -1.70
C PRO A 381 -9.27 4.61 -0.78
N GLU A 382 -9.76 3.67 0.05
CA GLU A 382 -8.93 2.85 0.95
C GLU A 382 -8.02 1.83 0.22
N GLU A 383 -8.33 1.51 -1.03
CA GLU A 383 -7.50 0.62 -1.87
C GLU A 383 -6.35 1.37 -2.55
N GLU A 384 -6.47 2.71 -2.63
CA GLU A 384 -5.55 3.61 -3.30
C GLU A 384 -5.10 4.77 -2.39
N PRO A 385 -4.46 4.49 -1.25
CA PRO A 385 -4.00 5.54 -0.33
C PRO A 385 -2.98 6.50 -0.96
N GLU A 386 -2.29 6.06 -2.00
CA GLU A 386 -1.38 6.85 -2.84
C GLU A 386 -2.04 8.06 -3.52
N LEU A 387 -3.38 8.06 -3.67
CA LEU A 387 -4.14 9.16 -4.26
C LEU A 387 -4.64 10.18 -3.23
N ARG A 388 -4.35 10.00 -1.93
CA ARG A 388 -4.85 10.88 -0.85
C ARG A 388 -4.49 12.36 -1.02
N SER A 389 -3.36 12.66 -1.64
CA SER A 389 -2.91 14.04 -1.87
C SER A 389 -3.49 14.67 -3.15
N ARG A 390 -4.19 13.89 -4.00
CA ARG A 390 -4.86 14.41 -5.19
C ARG A 390 -6.21 14.95 -4.78
N VAL A 391 -6.34 16.27 -4.84
CA VAL A 391 -7.61 16.98 -4.60
C VAL A 391 -8.26 17.25 -5.95
N THR A 392 -9.49 16.79 -6.14
CA THR A 392 -10.28 17.10 -7.35
C THR A 392 -11.10 18.39 -7.16
N GLU A 393 -11.52 19.03 -8.24
CA GLU A 393 -12.37 20.25 -8.14
C GLU A 393 -13.69 19.99 -7.40
N ALA A 394 -14.18 18.74 -7.44
CA ALA A 394 -15.36 18.32 -6.68
C ALA A 394 -15.12 18.30 -5.17
N ASP A 395 -13.88 18.16 -4.72
CA ASP A 395 -13.51 18.18 -3.30
C ASP A 395 -13.31 19.60 -2.75
N LEU A 396 -13.18 20.60 -3.65
CA LEU A 396 -13.00 22.02 -3.32
C LEU A 396 -14.31 22.83 -3.33
N ALA A 397 -15.41 22.23 -3.79
CA ALA A 397 -16.75 22.81 -3.87
C ALA A 397 -17.57 22.49 -2.62
#